data_AF-A0A534AEX3-F1
#
_entry.id   AF-A0A534AEX3-F1
#
_cell.length_a   1.000
_cell.length_b   1.000
_cell.length_c   1.000
_cell.angle_alpha   90.00
_cell.angle_beta   90.00
_cell.angle_gamma   90.00
#
_symmetry.space_group_name_H-M   'P 1'
#
loop_
_entity.id
_entity.type
_entity.pdbx_description
1 polymer ?
#
loop_
_entity_poly.entity_id
_entity_poly.type
_entity_poly.pdbx_seq_one_letter_code
_entity_poly.pdbx_strand_id
1 'polypeptide(L)'
;MESFSDKTRAFFYSLAVHLSVFALLFVGLFFYQPVHPVATPGPLIEAEIVGTAAAPRPQPISKPKPEPPKPVAPPPAPEPPKPDQIRPPEVKPPPTVQRNDNKEQEKIADTGMQKAEEAKRAQEEKHRQQQILLEEEKKREEAEAKQKAKQAEIAKQLEDIRKERDKAAKQTRLAQEKMKQLDDLQKQQSQPKKTLPATDVPVADTAKTGMQGNDTSLLAEYSSAIIKVVTDNWNRPDTVQPGLRCAVHVIQLPGGTVMSAKAVSPCNADQVARTSIEQAVTKAQPLPYKGYESVFQREITFIFRYDG
;
A
#
# COMPACT_ATOMS: atom_id res chain seq x y z
N MET A 1 -42.96 -12.31 79.05
CA MET A 1 -41.92 -13.36 79.07
C MET A 1 -41.67 -13.76 77.63
N GLU A 2 -40.52 -13.39 77.07
CA GLU A 2 -40.15 -13.79 75.71
C GLU A 2 -39.94 -15.31 75.65
N SER A 3 -40.54 -15.97 74.66
CA SER A 3 -40.42 -17.41 74.48
C SER A 3 -39.01 -17.79 74.03
N PHE A 4 -38.52 -18.96 74.44
CA PHE A 4 -37.25 -19.52 73.96
C PHE A 4 -37.20 -19.62 72.41
N SER A 5 -38.37 -19.77 71.77
CA SER A 5 -38.52 -19.76 70.31
C SER A 5 -38.18 -18.39 69.70
N ASP A 6 -38.52 -17.29 70.37
CA ASP A 6 -38.23 -15.94 69.87
C ASP A 6 -36.74 -15.62 69.99
N LYS A 7 -36.10 -16.05 71.08
CA LYS A 7 -34.65 -15.88 71.28
C LYS A 7 -33.81 -16.67 70.27
N THR A 8 -34.23 -17.90 69.95
CA THR A 8 -33.53 -18.72 68.94
C THR A 8 -33.70 -18.14 67.54
N ARG A 9 -34.92 -17.71 67.16
CA ARG A 9 -35.16 -17.01 65.88
C ARG A 9 -34.36 -15.72 65.77
N ALA A 10 -34.33 -14.90 66.82
CA ALA A 10 -33.54 -13.67 66.87
C ALA A 10 -32.04 -13.96 66.68
N PHE A 11 -31.51 -15.02 67.30
CA PHE A 11 -30.13 -15.44 67.12
C PHE A 11 -29.82 -15.83 65.66
N PHE A 12 -30.68 -16.63 65.02
CA PHE A 12 -30.48 -17.03 63.62
C PHE A 12 -30.60 -15.86 62.64
N TYR A 13 -31.54 -14.93 62.86
CA TYR A 13 -31.63 -13.73 62.03
C TYR A 13 -30.41 -12.83 62.18
N SER A 14 -29.92 -12.65 63.42
CA SER A 14 -28.68 -11.92 63.66
C SER A 14 -27.51 -12.59 62.92
N LEU A 15 -27.34 -13.90 63.07
CA LEU A 15 -26.27 -14.64 62.39
C LEU A 15 -26.36 -14.53 60.86
N ALA A 16 -27.57 -14.63 60.30
CA ALA A 16 -27.80 -14.51 58.87
C ALA A 16 -27.43 -13.12 58.33
N VAL A 17 -27.80 -12.04 59.05
CA VAL A 17 -27.43 -10.67 58.67
C VAL A 17 -25.92 -10.50 58.68
N HIS A 18 -25.23 -10.95 59.74
CA HIS A 18 -23.78 -10.84 59.84
C HIS A 18 -23.08 -11.60 58.71
N LEU A 19 -23.51 -12.84 58.41
CA LEU A 19 -22.96 -13.62 57.29
C LEU A 19 -23.21 -12.94 55.94
N SER A 20 -24.36 -12.30 55.74
CA SER A 20 -24.65 -11.56 54.50
C SER A 20 -23.72 -10.35 54.32
N VAL A 21 -23.43 -9.61 55.40
CA VAL A 21 -22.52 -8.46 55.36
C VAL A 21 -21.09 -8.91 55.06
N PHE A 22 -20.63 -9.99 55.71
CA PHE A 22 -19.32 -10.58 55.41
C PHE A 22 -19.21 -11.06 53.97
N ALA A 23 -20.26 -11.70 53.43
CA ALA A 23 -20.28 -12.12 52.03
C ALA A 23 -20.21 -10.93 51.07
N LEU A 24 -20.94 -9.84 51.34
CA LEU A 24 -20.88 -8.62 50.52
C LEU A 24 -19.50 -7.95 50.57
N LEU A 25 -18.86 -7.88 51.74
CA LEU A 25 -17.51 -7.36 51.87
C LEU A 25 -16.49 -8.24 51.12
N PHE A 26 -16.62 -9.55 51.20
CA PHE A 26 -15.74 -10.49 50.50
C PHE A 26 -15.89 -10.40 48.97
N VAL A 27 -17.13 -10.28 48.48
CA VAL A 27 -17.41 -10.02 47.07
C VAL A 27 -16.80 -8.68 46.64
N GLY A 28 -16.95 -7.62 47.45
CA GLY A 28 -16.33 -6.32 47.19
C GLY A 28 -14.80 -6.39 47.09
N LEU A 29 -14.15 -7.16 47.97
CA LEU A 29 -12.70 -7.41 47.91
C LEU A 29 -12.29 -8.21 46.68
N PHE A 30 -13.09 -9.18 46.24
CA PHE A 30 -12.82 -9.98 45.04
C PHE A 30 -12.90 -9.14 43.76
N PHE A 31 -13.74 -8.11 43.74
CA PHE A 31 -13.84 -7.15 42.63
C PHE A 31 -12.94 -5.91 42.78
N TYR A 32 -12.21 -5.78 43.89
CA TYR A 32 -11.34 -4.63 44.12
C TYR A 32 -10.03 -4.79 43.33
N GLN A 33 -9.84 -3.96 42.31
CA GLN A 33 -8.56 -3.81 41.62
C GLN A 33 -7.74 -2.77 42.40
N PRO A 34 -6.54 -3.10 42.93
CA PRO A 34 -5.69 -2.11 43.57
C PRO A 34 -5.30 -1.03 42.54
N VAL A 35 -5.67 0.22 42.83
CA VAL A 35 -5.18 1.38 42.08
C VAL A 35 -3.72 1.56 42.47
N HIS A 36 -2.80 1.01 41.67
CA HIS A 36 -1.39 1.26 41.86
C HIS A 36 -1.12 2.74 41.53
N PRO A 37 -0.69 3.57 42.51
CA PRO A 37 -0.25 4.92 42.17
C PRO A 37 0.91 4.78 41.19
N VAL A 38 0.77 5.40 40.02
CA VAL A 38 1.79 5.44 38.98
C VAL A 38 2.99 6.18 39.56
N ALA A 39 3.93 5.42 40.13
CA ALA A 39 5.26 5.92 40.44
C ALA A 39 5.94 6.15 39.09
N THR A 40 6.02 7.42 38.68
CA THR A 40 6.78 7.83 37.50
C THR A 40 8.25 7.83 37.89
N PRO A 41 9.11 6.94 37.33
CA PRO A 41 10.55 7.12 37.41
C PRO A 41 10.93 8.24 36.43
N GLY A 42 10.69 9.48 36.85
CA GLY A 42 11.24 10.64 36.16
C GLY A 42 12.74 10.77 36.48
N PRO A 43 13.61 11.01 35.50
CA PRO A 43 14.98 11.43 35.80
C PRO A 43 14.94 12.77 36.55
N LEU A 44 15.72 12.90 37.64
CA LEU A 44 15.91 14.18 38.32
C LEU A 44 16.58 15.14 37.33
N ILE A 45 15.84 16.14 36.85
CA ILE A 45 16.39 17.22 36.05
C ILE A 45 16.91 18.27 37.01
N GLU A 46 18.22 18.30 37.20
CA GLU A 46 18.91 19.40 37.84
C GLU A 46 19.04 20.53 36.80
N ALA A 47 18.36 21.65 37.04
CA ALA A 47 18.33 22.77 36.11
C ALA A 47 19.46 23.75 36.43
N GLU A 48 20.49 23.78 35.58
CA GLU A 48 21.47 24.87 35.55
C GLU A 48 20.99 25.96 34.59
N ILE A 49 20.75 27.16 35.13
CA ILE A 49 20.31 28.32 34.35
C ILE A 49 21.54 28.88 33.62
N VAL A 50 21.74 28.48 32.37
CA VAL A 50 22.69 29.14 31.47
C VAL A 50 22.00 30.33 30.84
N GLY A 51 22.42 31.53 31.24
CA GLY A 51 21.84 32.81 30.87
C GLY A 51 21.86 33.09 29.36
N THR A 52 20.84 33.84 28.96
CA THR A 52 20.60 34.40 27.64
C THR A 52 21.73 35.36 27.22
N ALA A 53 22.38 35.11 26.09
CA ALA A 53 23.08 36.17 25.35
C ALA A 53 23.25 35.81 23.86
N ALA A 54 22.87 36.77 23.02
CA ALA A 54 23.13 36.91 21.57
C ALA A 54 22.15 36.24 20.58
N ALA A 55 21.17 37.04 20.14
CA ALA A 55 20.46 36.86 18.90
C ALA A 55 21.42 36.98 17.68
N PRO A 56 21.28 36.14 16.63
CA PRO A 56 22.06 36.27 15.41
C PRO A 56 21.71 37.55 14.64
N ARG A 57 22.72 38.27 14.13
CA ARG A 57 22.53 39.46 13.30
C ARG A 57 21.86 39.11 11.95
N PRO A 58 20.93 39.94 11.42
CA PRO A 58 20.36 39.74 10.09
C PRO A 58 21.41 39.95 8.99
N GLN A 59 21.47 39.05 8.02
CA GLN A 59 22.27 39.24 6.80
C GLN A 59 21.53 40.17 5.82
N PRO A 60 22.21 41.13 5.18
CA PRO A 60 21.59 42.01 4.19
C PRO A 60 21.29 41.29 2.87
N ILE A 61 20.06 41.48 2.40
CA ILE A 61 19.54 40.99 1.11
C ILE A 61 20.32 41.64 -0.04
N SER A 62 21.02 40.83 -0.84
CA SER A 62 21.65 41.26 -2.09
C SER A 62 20.61 41.41 -3.21
N LYS A 63 20.66 42.55 -3.91
CA LYS A 63 19.74 42.96 -4.99
C LYS A 63 19.76 41.98 -6.20
N PRO A 64 18.65 41.87 -6.96
CA PRO A 64 18.57 41.04 -8.17
C PRO A 64 19.46 41.56 -9.31
N LYS A 65 20.11 40.64 -10.04
CA LYS A 65 20.89 40.89 -11.26
C LYS A 65 19.95 41.18 -12.46
N PRO A 66 20.27 42.16 -13.33
CA PRO A 66 19.45 42.46 -14.52
C PRO A 66 19.45 41.33 -15.56
N GLU A 67 18.29 41.19 -16.20
CA GLU A 67 17.95 40.22 -17.25
C GLU A 67 18.71 40.46 -18.57
N PRO A 68 19.10 39.43 -19.33
CA PRO A 68 19.75 39.60 -20.64
C PRO A 68 18.76 40.07 -21.73
N PRO A 69 19.20 40.90 -22.70
CA PRO A 69 18.33 41.37 -23.78
C PRO A 69 17.99 40.26 -24.79
N LYS A 70 16.76 40.31 -25.31
CA LYS A 70 16.20 39.40 -26.32
C LYS A 70 17.00 39.37 -27.62
N PRO A 71 17.11 38.21 -28.30
CA PRO A 71 17.72 38.10 -29.62
C PRO A 71 16.93 38.85 -30.70
N VAL A 72 17.66 39.59 -31.54
CA VAL A 72 17.18 40.27 -32.74
C VAL A 72 16.92 39.24 -33.84
N ALA A 73 15.75 39.33 -34.47
CA ALA A 73 15.37 38.48 -35.60
C ALA A 73 16.25 38.77 -36.84
N PRO A 74 16.64 37.73 -37.62
CA PRO A 74 17.37 37.92 -38.86
C PRO A 74 16.47 38.51 -39.96
N PRO A 75 17.01 39.37 -40.85
CA PRO A 75 16.25 39.90 -41.99
C PRO A 75 15.94 38.81 -43.01
N PRO A 76 14.80 38.89 -43.72
CA PRO A 76 14.40 37.92 -44.72
C PRO A 76 15.31 37.95 -45.95
N ALA A 77 15.68 36.77 -46.43
CA ALA A 77 16.45 36.58 -47.65
C ALA A 77 15.65 36.98 -48.91
N PRO A 78 16.33 37.39 -50.00
CA PRO A 78 15.72 37.95 -51.20
C PRO A 78 14.90 36.93 -52.00
N GLU A 79 13.87 37.42 -52.69
CA GLU A 79 13.05 36.69 -53.64
C GLU A 79 13.87 35.96 -54.73
N PRO A 80 13.43 34.77 -55.18
CA PRO A 80 14.06 34.05 -56.28
C PRO A 80 13.89 34.81 -57.61
N PRO A 81 14.90 34.76 -58.51
CA PRO A 81 14.87 35.47 -59.78
C PRO A 81 13.82 34.87 -60.72
N LYS A 82 13.13 35.77 -61.45
CA LYS A 82 12.21 35.43 -62.55
C LYS A 82 12.93 34.54 -63.57
N PRO A 83 12.30 33.47 -64.07
CA PRO A 83 12.81 32.71 -65.20
C PRO A 83 12.97 33.60 -66.44
N ASP A 84 14.17 33.57 -67.02
CA ASP A 84 14.48 34.19 -68.31
C ASP A 84 13.52 33.69 -69.39
N GLN A 85 12.92 34.66 -70.08
CA GLN A 85 12.21 34.42 -71.32
C GLN A 85 13.21 33.95 -72.38
N ILE A 86 13.21 32.65 -72.64
CA ILE A 86 13.80 32.10 -73.87
C ILE A 86 12.93 32.60 -75.03
N ARG A 87 13.48 33.54 -75.81
CA ARG A 87 12.94 33.96 -77.10
C ARG A 87 12.66 32.73 -77.98
N PRO A 88 11.48 32.60 -78.59
CA PRO A 88 11.28 31.63 -79.66
C PRO A 88 12.18 31.99 -80.86
N PRO A 89 12.91 31.04 -81.46
CA PRO A 89 13.56 31.27 -82.74
C PRO A 89 12.50 31.46 -83.83
N GLU A 90 12.68 32.51 -84.62
CA GLU A 90 11.84 32.89 -85.75
C GLU A 90 11.95 31.83 -86.86
N VAL A 91 10.91 31.00 -86.99
CA VAL A 91 10.80 30.00 -88.05
C VAL A 91 10.09 30.62 -89.25
N LYS A 92 10.82 30.73 -90.36
CA LYS A 92 10.29 31.13 -91.68
C LYS A 92 9.20 30.13 -92.12
N PRO A 93 8.07 30.59 -92.71
CA PRO A 93 7.03 29.69 -93.19
C PRO A 93 7.48 28.96 -94.47
N PRO A 94 7.35 27.61 -94.55
CA PRO A 94 7.45 26.91 -95.81
C PRO A 94 6.15 27.02 -96.62
N PRO A 95 6.18 26.73 -97.94
CA PRO A 95 5.10 27.02 -98.87
C PRO A 95 3.89 26.12 -98.64
N THR A 96 2.71 26.69 -98.81
CA THR A 96 1.41 26.05 -98.81
C THR A 96 1.34 24.93 -99.84
N VAL A 97 1.30 23.68 -99.35
CA VAL A 97 0.85 22.51 -100.10
C VAL A 97 -0.57 22.15 -99.64
N GLN A 98 -1.33 21.59 -100.57
CA GLN A 98 -2.79 21.65 -100.67
C GLN A 98 -3.53 20.76 -99.65
N ARG A 99 -4.33 21.43 -98.81
CA ARG A 99 -5.69 21.09 -98.32
C ARG A 99 -6.24 19.68 -98.64
N ASN A 100 -5.69 18.63 -98.01
CA ASN A 100 -6.42 17.40 -97.65
C ASN A 100 -5.90 16.70 -96.37
N ASP A 101 -4.95 17.28 -95.63
CA ASP A 101 -4.28 16.64 -94.48
C ASP A 101 -4.89 16.92 -93.09
N ASN A 102 -5.80 17.89 -92.96
CA ASN A 102 -6.35 18.28 -91.64
C ASN A 102 -7.11 17.15 -90.94
N LYS A 103 -7.81 16.31 -91.72
CA LYS A 103 -8.62 15.21 -91.19
C LYS A 103 -7.78 14.02 -90.71
N GLU A 104 -6.59 13.84 -91.26
CA GLU A 104 -5.67 12.77 -90.86
C GLU A 104 -4.86 13.18 -89.62
N GLN A 105 -4.47 14.46 -89.54
CA GLN A 105 -3.78 15.03 -88.38
C GLN A 105 -4.69 15.10 -87.13
N GLU A 106 -5.98 15.41 -87.30
CA GLU A 106 -7.00 15.34 -86.24
C GLU A 106 -7.16 13.90 -85.73
N LYS A 107 -7.17 12.91 -86.62
CA LYS A 107 -7.27 11.48 -86.25
C LYS A 107 -6.05 10.96 -85.51
N ILE A 108 -4.84 11.45 -85.84
CA ILE A 108 -3.60 11.13 -85.12
C ILE A 108 -3.59 11.78 -83.73
N ALA A 109 -4.09 13.02 -83.61
CA ALA A 109 -4.24 13.69 -82.32
C ALA A 109 -5.25 12.97 -81.41
N ASP A 110 -6.43 12.60 -81.94
CA ASP A 110 -7.46 11.87 -81.20
C ASP A 110 -6.97 10.49 -80.73
N THR A 111 -6.30 9.73 -81.62
CA THR A 111 -5.73 8.43 -81.25
C THR A 111 -4.57 8.55 -80.26
N GLY A 112 -3.79 9.64 -80.31
CA GLY A 112 -2.78 9.97 -79.31
C GLY A 112 -3.39 10.29 -77.94
N MET A 113 -4.47 11.06 -77.91
CA MET A 113 -5.21 11.39 -76.68
C MET A 113 -5.85 10.15 -76.05
N GLN A 114 -6.48 9.28 -76.86
CA GLN A 114 -7.05 8.01 -76.38
C GLN A 114 -5.99 7.09 -75.78
N LYS A 115 -4.83 6.93 -76.43
CA LYS A 115 -3.70 6.14 -75.90
C LYS A 115 -3.13 6.73 -74.61
N ALA A 116 -3.06 8.06 -74.50
CA ALA A 116 -2.60 8.73 -73.29
C ALA A 116 -3.60 8.56 -72.12
N GLU A 117 -4.90 8.59 -72.39
CA GLU A 117 -5.94 8.33 -71.40
C GLU A 117 -5.93 6.87 -70.94
N GLU A 118 -5.81 5.92 -71.86
CA GLU A 118 -5.70 4.49 -71.55
C GLU A 118 -4.45 4.20 -70.70
N ALA A 119 -3.31 4.81 -71.03
CA ALA A 119 -2.09 4.70 -70.24
C ALA A 119 -2.25 5.27 -68.82
N LYS A 120 -2.95 6.40 -68.65
CA LYS A 120 -3.26 6.96 -67.32
C LYS A 120 -4.16 6.03 -66.51
N ARG A 121 -5.22 5.49 -67.10
CA ARG A 121 -6.12 4.54 -66.44
C ARG A 121 -5.38 3.27 -66.01
N ALA A 122 -4.50 2.73 -66.87
CA ALA A 122 -3.68 1.58 -66.53
C ALA A 122 -2.67 1.86 -65.39
N GLN A 123 -2.11 3.07 -65.32
CA GLN A 123 -1.25 3.47 -64.21
C GLN A 123 -2.02 3.64 -62.90
N GLU A 124 -3.21 4.24 -62.94
CA GLU A 124 -4.08 4.39 -61.77
C GLU A 124 -4.54 3.04 -61.22
N GLU A 125 -4.91 2.10 -62.11
CA GLU A 125 -5.31 0.75 -61.71
C GLU A 125 -4.14 0.00 -61.05
N LYS A 126 -2.93 0.08 -61.61
CA LYS A 126 -1.73 -0.50 -60.99
C LYS A 126 -1.44 0.11 -59.61
N HIS A 127 -1.57 1.43 -59.47
CA HIS A 127 -1.38 2.09 -58.18
C HIS A 127 -2.44 1.66 -57.16
N ARG A 128 -3.71 1.56 -57.58
CA ARG A 128 -4.79 1.05 -56.73
C ARG A 128 -4.53 -0.40 -56.30
N GLN A 129 -4.09 -1.27 -57.22
CA GLN A 129 -3.74 -2.66 -56.90
C GLN A 129 -2.58 -2.72 -55.89
N GLN A 130 -1.54 -1.91 -56.06
CA GLN A 130 -0.43 -1.82 -55.12
C GLN A 130 -0.89 -1.35 -53.73
N GLN A 131 -1.76 -0.34 -53.66
CA GLN A 131 -2.32 0.14 -52.40
C GLN A 131 -3.12 -0.95 -51.66
N ILE A 132 -3.94 -1.71 -52.39
CA ILE A 132 -4.72 -2.82 -51.81
C ILE A 132 -3.79 -3.91 -51.26
N LEU A 133 -2.74 -4.28 -51.99
CA LEU A 133 -1.76 -5.27 -51.53
C LEU A 133 -1.03 -4.82 -50.27
N LEU A 134 -0.60 -3.56 -50.23
CA LEU A 134 0.06 -2.96 -49.05
C LEU A 134 -0.87 -2.91 -47.83
N GLU A 135 -2.15 -2.57 -48.03
CA GLU A 135 -3.14 -2.56 -46.96
C GLU A 135 -3.42 -3.97 -46.43
N GLU A 136 -3.52 -4.97 -47.32
CA GLU A 136 -3.70 -6.36 -46.93
C GLU A 136 -2.50 -6.89 -46.14
N GLU A 137 -1.28 -6.61 -46.59
CA GLU A 137 -0.05 -6.98 -45.89
C GLU A 137 0.00 -6.37 -44.49
N LYS A 138 -0.23 -5.05 -44.38
CA LYS A 138 -0.28 -4.36 -43.09
C LYS A 138 -1.34 -4.96 -42.15
N LYS A 139 -2.51 -5.30 -42.68
CA LYS A 139 -3.59 -5.94 -41.89
C LYS A 139 -3.21 -7.34 -41.42
N ARG A 140 -2.49 -8.12 -42.24
CA ARG A 140 -1.96 -9.43 -41.85
C ARG A 140 -0.90 -9.30 -40.76
N GLU A 141 0.03 -8.37 -40.90
CA GLU A 141 1.06 -8.09 -39.88
C GLU A 141 0.44 -7.65 -38.54
N GLU A 142 -0.54 -6.75 -38.57
CA GLU A 142 -1.24 -6.31 -37.36
C GLU A 142 -2.00 -7.46 -36.68
N ALA A 143 -2.67 -8.31 -37.47
CA ALA A 143 -3.36 -9.49 -36.97
C ALA A 143 -2.38 -10.49 -36.32
N GLU A 144 -1.23 -10.75 -36.94
CA GLU A 144 -0.18 -11.61 -36.40
C GLU A 144 0.44 -11.03 -35.13
N ALA A 145 0.74 -9.73 -35.11
CA ALA A 145 1.26 -9.03 -33.94
C ALA A 145 0.26 -9.11 -32.77
N LYS A 146 -1.02 -8.91 -33.03
CA LYS A 146 -2.08 -9.04 -32.02
C LYS A 146 -2.24 -10.47 -31.52
N GLN A 147 -2.10 -11.49 -32.39
CA GLN A 147 -2.11 -12.88 -31.97
C GLN A 147 -0.90 -13.22 -31.10
N LYS A 148 0.31 -12.79 -31.48
CA LYS A 148 1.53 -12.99 -30.68
C LYS A 148 1.43 -12.31 -29.32
N ALA A 149 0.90 -11.07 -29.27
CA ALA A 149 0.69 -10.36 -28.01
C ALA A 149 -0.27 -11.11 -27.08
N LYS A 150 -1.40 -11.60 -27.60
CA LYS A 150 -2.35 -12.42 -26.83
C LYS A 150 -1.73 -13.73 -26.34
N GLN A 151 -0.95 -14.42 -27.17
CA GLN A 151 -0.26 -15.65 -26.77
C GLN A 151 0.76 -15.38 -25.65
N ALA A 152 1.51 -14.28 -25.74
CA ALA A 152 2.45 -13.87 -24.71
C ALA A 152 1.75 -13.52 -23.38
N GLU A 153 0.59 -12.86 -23.45
CA GLU A 153 -0.22 -12.54 -22.27
C GLU A 153 -0.75 -13.82 -21.59
N ILE A 154 -1.33 -14.74 -22.37
CA ILE A 154 -1.80 -16.04 -21.86
C ILE A 154 -0.64 -16.84 -21.26
N ALA A 155 0.54 -16.83 -21.88
CA ALA A 155 1.73 -17.51 -21.36
C ALA A 155 2.16 -16.94 -20.00
N LYS A 156 2.16 -15.60 -19.84
CA LYS A 156 2.45 -14.94 -18.56
C LYS A 156 1.41 -15.30 -17.50
N GLN A 157 0.12 -15.24 -17.82
CA GLN A 157 -0.95 -15.62 -16.89
C GLN A 157 -0.80 -17.08 -16.43
N LEU A 158 -0.46 -17.99 -17.35
CA LEU A 158 -0.23 -19.40 -17.00
C LEU A 158 0.98 -19.59 -16.10
N GLU A 159 2.05 -18.82 -16.31
CA GLU A 159 3.23 -18.83 -15.44
C GLU A 159 2.91 -18.31 -14.03
N ASP A 160 2.15 -17.22 -13.93
CA ASP A 160 1.74 -16.66 -12.64
C ASP A 160 0.83 -17.60 -11.87
N ILE A 161 -0.13 -18.24 -12.54
CA ILE A 161 -0.99 -19.28 -11.93
C ILE A 161 -0.15 -20.47 -11.45
N ARG A 162 0.87 -20.89 -12.21
CA ARG A 162 1.80 -21.95 -11.78
C ARG A 162 2.58 -21.53 -10.53
N LYS A 163 3.13 -20.32 -10.51
CA LYS A 163 3.85 -19.78 -9.34
C LYS A 163 2.95 -19.69 -8.10
N GLU A 164 1.71 -19.28 -8.28
CA GLU A 164 0.74 -19.20 -7.18
C GLU A 164 0.39 -20.60 -6.64
N ARG A 165 0.15 -21.57 -7.54
CA ARG A 165 -0.07 -22.97 -7.14
C ARG A 165 1.13 -23.57 -6.41
N ASP A 166 2.35 -23.30 -6.87
CA ASP A 166 3.57 -23.79 -6.21
C ASP A 166 3.75 -23.17 -4.82
N LYS A 167 3.45 -21.87 -4.67
CA LYS A 167 3.47 -21.19 -3.36
C LYS A 167 2.41 -21.78 -2.43
N ALA A 168 1.18 -21.97 -2.90
CA ALA A 168 0.10 -22.58 -2.14
C ALA A 168 0.46 -24.01 -1.71
N ALA A 169 0.99 -24.83 -2.63
CA ALA A 169 1.43 -26.20 -2.33
C ALA A 169 2.56 -26.23 -1.29
N LYS A 170 3.53 -25.31 -1.37
CA LYS A 170 4.58 -25.16 -0.35
C LYS A 170 4.00 -24.77 1.01
N GLN A 171 3.06 -23.83 1.05
CA GLN A 171 2.40 -23.43 2.29
C GLN A 171 1.60 -24.59 2.90
N THR A 172 0.85 -25.34 2.10
CA THR A 172 0.13 -26.53 2.57
C THR A 172 1.09 -27.58 3.12
N ARG A 173 2.23 -27.83 2.45
CA ARG A 173 3.24 -28.78 2.93
C ARG A 173 3.84 -28.35 4.27
N LEU A 174 4.22 -27.08 4.40
CA LEU A 174 4.74 -26.53 5.66
C LEU A 174 3.69 -26.58 6.79
N ALA A 175 2.42 -26.30 6.47
CA ALA A 175 1.33 -26.41 7.44
C ALA A 175 1.14 -27.87 7.89
N GLN A 176 1.16 -28.83 6.95
CA GLN A 176 1.08 -30.26 7.26
C GLN A 176 2.26 -30.74 8.10
N GLU A 177 3.48 -30.31 7.80
CA GLU A 177 4.68 -30.63 8.59
C GLU A 177 4.57 -30.08 10.01
N LYS A 178 4.12 -28.83 10.19
CA LYS A 178 3.88 -28.25 11.52
C LYS A 178 2.80 -29.01 12.29
N MET A 179 1.71 -29.40 11.65
CA MET A 179 0.66 -30.18 12.29
C MET A 179 1.17 -31.55 12.75
N LYS A 180 1.99 -32.23 11.93
CA LYS A 180 2.65 -33.48 12.32
C LYS A 180 3.59 -33.29 13.51
N GLN A 181 4.39 -32.22 13.52
CA GLN A 181 5.26 -31.90 14.65
C GLN A 181 4.47 -31.69 15.94
N LEU A 182 3.34 -31.00 15.89
CA LEU A 182 2.47 -30.81 17.05
C LEU A 182 1.85 -32.13 17.53
N ASP A 183 1.39 -32.97 16.61
CA ASP A 183 0.84 -34.30 16.93
C ASP A 183 1.91 -35.21 17.57
N ASP A 184 3.14 -35.20 17.05
CA ASP A 184 4.26 -35.96 17.60
C ASP A 184 4.66 -35.45 18.99
N LEU A 185 4.70 -34.13 19.21
CA LEU A 185 4.95 -33.52 20.52
C LEU A 185 3.84 -33.89 21.53
N GLN A 186 2.58 -33.86 21.10
CA GLN A 186 1.44 -34.24 21.94
C GLN A 186 1.49 -35.74 22.30
N LYS A 187 1.87 -36.61 21.36
CA LYS A 187 2.10 -38.05 21.62
C LYS A 187 3.27 -38.28 22.58
N GLN A 188 4.37 -37.53 22.45
CA GLN A 188 5.49 -37.60 23.39
C GLN A 188 5.11 -37.14 24.80
N GLN A 189 4.29 -36.11 24.95
CA GLN A 189 3.81 -35.64 26.25
C GLN A 189 2.80 -36.61 26.89
N SER A 190 2.05 -37.37 26.10
CA SER A 190 1.05 -38.34 26.58
C SER A 190 1.60 -39.75 26.79
N GLN A 191 2.87 -40.02 26.46
CA GLN A 191 3.51 -41.27 26.88
C GLN A 191 3.78 -41.23 28.40
N PRO A 192 3.38 -42.28 29.17
CA PRO A 192 3.66 -42.33 30.59
C PRO A 192 5.18 -42.42 30.81
N LYS A 193 5.77 -41.36 31.39
CA LYS A 193 7.15 -41.37 31.89
C LYS A 193 7.30 -42.51 32.89
N LYS A 194 8.04 -43.55 32.51
CA LYS A 194 8.59 -44.54 33.45
C LYS A 194 9.53 -43.77 34.39
N THR A 195 9.16 -43.75 35.66
CA THR A 195 9.83 -43.07 36.77
C THR A 195 11.25 -43.61 36.98
N LEU A 196 12.26 -42.73 36.93
CA LEU A 196 13.59 -42.87 37.54
C LEU A 196 14.08 -41.45 37.96
N PRO A 197 14.91 -41.32 39.01
CA PRO A 197 15.00 -40.10 39.80
C PRO A 197 15.99 -39.04 39.28
N ALA A 198 15.74 -37.82 39.76
CA ALA A 198 16.26 -36.47 39.45
C ALA A 198 17.74 -36.30 39.03
N THR A 199 17.94 -35.39 38.07
CA THR A 199 19.17 -34.58 37.90
C THR A 199 18.88 -33.33 37.04
N ASP A 200 18.79 -32.15 37.65
CA ASP A 200 19.79 -31.07 37.45
C ASP A 200 20.19 -30.53 36.06
N VAL A 201 19.32 -29.94 35.21
CA VAL A 201 19.70 -28.87 34.23
C VAL A 201 18.49 -28.05 33.71
N PRO A 202 18.65 -26.74 33.34
CA PRO A 202 17.57 -25.74 33.34
C PRO A 202 16.80 -25.64 32.02
N VAL A 203 15.51 -25.30 32.16
CA VAL A 203 14.55 -25.10 31.07
C VAL A 203 14.68 -23.68 30.50
N ALA A 204 14.90 -23.60 29.19
CA ALA A 204 14.73 -22.36 28.44
C ALA A 204 13.23 -22.15 28.15
N ASP A 205 12.62 -21.22 28.88
CA ASP A 205 11.26 -20.73 28.67
C ASP A 205 11.23 -19.70 27.55
N THR A 206 10.69 -20.04 26.37
CA THR A 206 10.04 -19.05 25.49
C THR A 206 8.99 -19.72 24.61
N ALA A 207 7.74 -19.68 25.07
CA ALA A 207 6.55 -19.48 24.25
C ALA A 207 5.31 -19.48 25.17
N LYS A 208 5.03 -18.35 25.82
CA LYS A 208 3.73 -18.12 26.46
C LYS A 208 2.96 -17.08 25.66
N THR A 209 2.10 -17.55 24.78
CA THR A 209 0.98 -16.78 24.25
C THR A 209 -0.09 -16.72 25.34
N GLY A 210 -0.25 -15.57 25.96
CA GLY A 210 -1.25 -15.36 27.00
C GLY A 210 -0.87 -14.20 27.90
N MET A 211 -0.89 -12.97 27.37
CA MET A 211 -0.64 -11.76 28.15
C MET A 211 -1.83 -11.48 29.07
N GLN A 212 -1.79 -12.17 30.21
CA GLN A 212 -2.36 -11.79 31.50
C GLN A 212 -1.32 -12.21 32.55
N GLY A 213 -0.10 -11.71 32.37
CA GLY A 213 1.04 -11.90 33.27
C GLY A 213 1.65 -10.54 33.53
N ASN A 214 2.14 -10.33 34.76
CA ASN A 214 2.97 -9.18 35.14
C ASN A 214 4.36 -9.31 34.47
N ASP A 215 4.38 -9.39 33.15
CA ASP A 215 5.60 -9.50 32.37
C ASP A 215 6.26 -8.12 32.37
N THR A 216 7.17 -7.86 33.31
CA THR A 216 7.98 -6.63 33.40
C THR A 216 9.13 -6.63 32.38
N SER A 217 8.91 -7.23 31.21
CA SER A 217 9.92 -7.29 30.17
C SER A 217 9.94 -5.98 29.38
N LEU A 218 11.10 -5.57 28.88
CA LEU A 218 11.23 -4.38 28.04
C LEU A 218 10.31 -4.44 26.80
N LEU A 219 10.02 -5.64 26.29
CA LEU A 219 9.07 -5.86 25.19
C LEU A 219 7.62 -5.61 25.61
N ALA A 220 7.23 -6.03 26.82
CA ALA A 220 5.90 -5.75 27.35
C ALA A 220 5.74 -4.24 27.59
N GLU A 221 6.72 -3.59 28.21
CA GLU A 221 6.75 -2.13 28.37
C GLU A 221 6.64 -1.41 27.03
N TYR A 222 7.39 -1.88 26.02
CA TYR A 222 7.33 -1.36 24.66
C TYR A 222 5.92 -1.45 24.08
N SER A 223 5.29 -2.61 24.18
CA SER A 223 3.92 -2.83 23.68
C SER A 223 2.89 -1.95 24.39
N SER A 224 3.01 -1.79 25.72
CA SER A 224 2.14 -0.92 26.51
C SER A 224 2.36 0.56 26.18
N ALA A 225 3.59 0.99 25.96
CA ALA A 225 3.90 2.35 25.54
C ALA A 225 3.25 2.68 24.18
N ILE A 226 3.32 1.76 23.22
CA ILE A 226 2.64 1.93 21.92
C ILE A 226 1.13 2.02 22.11
N ILE A 227 0.53 1.06 22.83
CA ILE A 227 -0.92 1.07 23.07
C ILE A 227 -1.34 2.39 23.71
N LYS A 228 -0.58 2.88 24.70
CA LYS A 228 -0.85 4.16 25.36
C LYS A 228 -0.87 5.33 24.38
N VAL A 229 0.17 5.51 23.57
CA VAL A 229 0.23 6.65 22.63
C VAL A 229 -0.87 6.55 21.57
N VAL A 230 -1.22 5.34 21.12
CA VAL A 230 -2.33 5.11 20.20
C VAL A 230 -3.66 5.47 20.84
N THR A 231 -3.92 5.02 22.07
CA THR A 231 -5.13 5.34 22.82
C THR A 231 -5.26 6.85 23.07
N ASP A 232 -4.17 7.52 23.46
CA ASP A 232 -4.15 8.97 23.71
C ASP A 232 -4.47 9.78 22.43
N ASN A 233 -4.16 9.24 21.25
CA ASN A 233 -4.41 9.88 19.96
C ASN A 233 -5.73 9.44 19.30
N TRP A 234 -6.45 8.49 19.90
CA TRP A 234 -7.64 7.92 19.30
C TRP A 234 -8.85 8.85 19.40
N ASN A 235 -9.32 9.31 18.24
CA ASN A 235 -10.57 10.04 18.13
C ASN A 235 -11.74 9.05 18.15
N ARG A 236 -12.15 8.65 19.35
CA ARG A 236 -13.23 7.67 19.57
C ARG A 236 -14.55 8.15 18.95
N PRO A 237 -15.14 7.41 18.00
CA PRO A 237 -16.49 7.67 17.51
C PRO A 237 -17.55 7.39 18.58
N ASP A 238 -18.65 8.15 18.58
CA ASP A 238 -19.75 7.98 19.55
C ASP A 238 -20.48 6.64 19.43
N THR A 239 -20.31 5.94 18.31
CA THR A 239 -20.89 4.61 18.07
C THR A 239 -20.18 3.48 18.83
N VAL A 240 -19.02 3.74 19.42
CA VAL A 240 -18.21 2.73 20.10
C VAL A 240 -18.70 2.46 21.52
N GLN A 241 -19.04 1.21 21.81
CA GLN A 241 -19.41 0.74 23.14
C GLN A 241 -18.20 0.18 23.92
N PRO A 242 -18.26 0.18 25.26
CA PRO A 242 -17.31 -0.56 26.10
C PRO A 242 -17.21 -2.05 25.72
N GLY A 243 -16.02 -2.63 25.89
CA GLY A 243 -15.73 -4.02 25.52
C GLY A 243 -15.21 -4.18 24.08
N LEU A 244 -14.80 -3.09 23.42
CA LEU A 244 -14.15 -3.17 22.12
C LEU A 244 -12.77 -3.83 22.27
N ARG A 245 -12.50 -4.81 21.40
CA ARG A 245 -11.25 -5.56 21.30
C ARG A 245 -10.92 -5.77 19.84
N CYS A 246 -9.81 -5.20 19.38
CA CYS A 246 -9.40 -5.28 17.99
C CYS A 246 -7.90 -5.54 17.90
N ALA A 247 -7.51 -6.61 17.20
CA ALA A 247 -6.12 -6.81 16.83
C ALA A 247 -5.71 -5.79 15.76
N VAL A 248 -4.63 -5.06 16.00
CA VAL A 248 -4.11 -4.05 15.09
C VAL A 248 -2.72 -4.46 14.67
N HIS A 249 -2.53 -4.61 13.37
CA HIS A 249 -1.28 -4.95 12.73
C HIS A 249 -0.59 -3.69 12.21
N VAL A 250 0.64 -3.43 12.67
CA VAL A 250 1.38 -2.21 12.37
C VAL A 250 2.76 -2.54 11.82
N ILE A 251 3.11 -1.88 10.71
CA ILE A 251 4.44 -1.92 10.13
C ILE A 251 5.07 -0.55 10.33
N GLN A 252 6.27 -0.49 10.91
CA GLN A 252 6.98 0.73 11.27
C GLN A 252 8.46 0.68 10.87
N LEU A 253 9.07 1.85 10.72
CA LEU A 253 10.51 2.02 10.50
C LEU A 253 11.24 2.23 11.83
N PRO A 254 12.56 1.93 11.90
CA PRO A 254 13.39 2.40 13.01
C PRO A 254 13.21 3.92 13.18
N GLY A 255 12.99 4.36 14.43
CA GLY A 255 12.60 5.74 14.73
C GLY A 255 11.10 5.96 14.93
N GLY A 256 10.26 4.93 14.76
CA GLY A 256 8.84 4.96 15.13
C GLY A 256 7.88 5.49 14.06
N THR A 257 8.35 5.75 12.84
CA THR A 257 7.47 6.14 11.72
C THR A 257 6.64 4.95 11.26
N VAL A 258 5.32 5.11 11.17
CA VAL A 258 4.37 4.07 10.76
C VAL A 258 4.26 4.05 9.23
N MET A 259 4.47 2.88 8.64
CA MET A 259 4.25 2.63 7.21
C MET A 259 2.83 2.15 6.92
N SER A 260 2.26 1.31 7.79
CA SER A 260 0.92 0.74 7.62
C SER A 260 0.32 0.42 8.98
N ALA A 261 -0.97 0.67 9.13
CA ALA A 261 -1.77 0.24 10.26
C ALA A 261 -3.07 -0.39 9.72
N LYS A 262 -3.36 -1.62 10.14
CA LYS A 262 -4.55 -2.36 9.71
C LYS A 262 -5.22 -3.06 10.88
N ALA A 263 -6.52 -2.85 11.03
CA ALA A 263 -7.34 -3.65 11.92
C ALA A 263 -7.53 -5.06 11.33
N VAL A 264 -7.05 -6.09 12.03
CA VAL A 264 -7.08 -7.49 11.60
C VAL A 264 -7.92 -8.34 12.56
N SER A 265 -8.30 -9.54 12.15
CA SER A 265 -9.01 -10.47 13.02
C SER A 265 -8.07 -11.03 14.11
N PRO A 266 -8.52 -11.19 15.37
CA PRO A 266 -9.87 -10.93 15.89
C PRO A 266 -10.15 -9.45 16.13
N CYS A 267 -11.31 -8.97 15.67
CA CYS A 267 -11.77 -7.60 15.89
C CYS A 267 -13.29 -7.53 15.92
N ASN A 268 -13.87 -7.06 17.04
CA ASN A 268 -15.32 -6.88 17.21
C ASN A 268 -15.80 -5.46 16.88
N ALA A 269 -14.91 -4.61 16.35
CA ALA A 269 -15.21 -3.23 15.99
C ALA A 269 -15.91 -3.14 14.62
N ASP A 270 -16.82 -2.18 14.48
CA ASP A 270 -17.45 -1.84 13.20
C ASP A 270 -16.45 -1.11 12.27
N GLN A 271 -16.80 -0.93 11.00
CA GLN A 271 -15.87 -0.35 10.03
C GLN A 271 -15.44 1.08 10.38
N VAL A 272 -16.33 1.86 11.01
CA VAL A 272 -16.03 3.23 11.46
C VAL A 272 -15.00 3.19 12.59
N ALA A 273 -15.20 2.37 13.62
CA ALA A 273 -14.24 2.22 14.71
C ALA A 273 -12.90 1.64 14.23
N ARG A 274 -12.90 0.65 13.32
CA ARG A 274 -11.68 0.11 12.72
C ARG A 274 -10.85 1.19 12.03
N THR A 275 -11.51 2.01 11.21
CA THR A 275 -10.86 3.11 10.50
C THR A 275 -10.32 4.16 11.49
N SER A 276 -11.09 4.49 12.53
CA SER A 276 -10.66 5.41 13.58
C SER A 276 -9.44 4.90 14.36
N ILE A 277 -9.37 3.59 14.66
CA ILE A 277 -8.20 2.96 15.30
C ILE A 277 -6.97 3.00 14.36
N GLU A 278 -7.13 2.68 13.07
CA GLU A 278 -6.04 2.78 12.08
C GLU A 278 -5.51 4.22 11.96
N GLN A 279 -6.39 5.21 11.98
CA GLN A 279 -6.04 6.63 11.99
C GLN A 279 -5.32 7.03 13.28
N ALA A 280 -5.72 6.51 14.43
CA ALA A 280 -5.07 6.77 15.71
C ALA A 280 -3.60 6.33 15.70
N VAL A 281 -3.31 5.14 15.14
CA VAL A 281 -1.93 4.66 14.99
C VAL A 281 -1.11 5.58 14.08
N THR A 282 -1.70 6.03 12.97
CA THR A 282 -1.02 6.93 12.04
C THR A 282 -0.78 8.31 12.66
N LYS A 283 -1.72 8.79 13.50
CA LYS A 283 -1.62 10.07 14.21
C LYS A 283 -0.65 10.01 15.40
N ALA A 284 -0.48 8.84 16.00
CA ALA A 284 0.46 8.57 17.08
C ALA A 284 1.94 8.61 16.66
N GLN A 285 2.24 8.93 15.40
CA GLN A 285 3.62 8.99 14.91
C GLN A 285 4.41 10.19 15.49
N PRO A 286 5.70 10.00 15.83
CA PRO A 286 6.42 8.72 15.83
C PRO A 286 6.01 7.86 17.04
N LEU A 287 5.84 6.56 16.82
CA LEU A 287 5.66 5.59 17.89
C LEU A 287 6.91 5.56 18.80
N PRO A 288 6.77 5.16 20.08
CA PRO A 288 7.90 4.95 20.97
C PRO A 288 9.00 4.14 20.31
N TYR A 289 10.25 4.58 20.49
CA TYR A 289 11.43 3.91 19.92
C TYR A 289 12.64 4.10 20.82
N LYS A 290 12.86 5.33 21.30
CA LYS A 290 13.93 5.65 22.26
C LYS A 290 13.76 4.84 23.55
N GLY A 291 14.80 4.12 23.94
CA GLY A 291 14.80 3.22 25.10
C GLY A 291 14.29 1.79 24.81
N TYR A 292 13.76 1.55 23.61
CA TYR A 292 13.23 0.26 23.17
C TYR A 292 13.97 -0.32 21.95
N GLU A 293 15.11 0.24 21.59
CA GLU A 293 15.84 -0.10 20.36
C GLU A 293 16.24 -1.59 20.30
N SER A 294 16.53 -2.21 21.45
CA SER A 294 16.91 -3.62 21.56
C SER A 294 15.75 -4.59 21.38
N VAL A 295 14.51 -4.14 21.62
CA VAL A 295 13.28 -4.93 21.47
C VAL A 295 12.42 -4.44 20.31
N PHE A 296 12.94 -3.51 19.50
CA PHE A 296 12.23 -2.96 18.36
C PHE A 296 11.83 -4.06 17.38
N GLN A 297 10.56 -4.00 16.97
CA GLN A 297 10.00 -4.90 15.97
C GLN A 297 9.43 -4.06 14.83
N ARG A 298 9.88 -4.34 13.60
CA ARG A 298 9.39 -3.69 12.38
C ARG A 298 7.90 -3.93 12.17
N GLU A 299 7.44 -5.12 12.53
CA GLU A 299 6.07 -5.59 12.35
C GLU A 299 5.55 -6.05 13.70
N ILE A 300 4.52 -5.37 14.20
CA ILE A 300 3.92 -5.65 15.51
C ILE A 300 2.43 -5.90 15.37
N THR A 301 1.89 -6.77 16.21
CA THR A 301 0.45 -6.94 16.36
C THR A 301 0.11 -6.81 17.83
N PHE A 302 -0.77 -5.87 18.18
CA PHE A 302 -1.26 -5.70 19.55
C PHE A 302 -2.79 -5.67 19.57
N ILE A 303 -3.37 -5.98 20.74
CA ILE A 303 -4.82 -5.91 20.94
C ILE A 303 -5.15 -4.52 21.49
N PHE A 304 -5.83 -3.71 20.68
CA PHE A 304 -6.43 -2.47 21.12
C PHE A 304 -7.72 -2.78 21.89
N ARG A 305 -7.86 -2.18 23.07
CA ARG A 305 -9.02 -2.40 23.96
C ARG A 305 -9.62 -1.07 24.39
N TYR A 306 -10.95 -1.04 24.49
CA TYR A 306 -11.67 0.06 25.10
C TYR A 306 -12.78 -0.51 25.98
N ASP A 307 -12.66 -0.31 27.29
CA ASP A 307 -13.54 -0.92 28.31
C ASP A 307 -14.42 0.12 29.04
N GLY A 308 -14.43 1.40 28.63
CA GLY A 308 -15.26 2.46 29.22
C GLY A 308 -14.43 3.62 29.76
#